data_AF-A0A536CQH9-F1
#
_entry.id   AF-A0A536CQH9-F1
#
_cell.length_a   1.000
_cell.length_b   1.000
_cell.length_c   1.000
_cell.angle_alpha   90.00
_cell.angle_beta   90.00
_cell.angle_gamma   90.00
#
_symmetry.space_group_name_H-M   'P 1'
#
loop_
_entity.id
_entity.type
_entity.pdbx_description
1 polymer ?
#
loop_
_entity_poly.entity_id
_entity_poly.type
_entity_poly.pdbx_seq_one_letter_code
_entity_poly.pdbx_strand_id
1 'polypeptide(L)' 'MHEVGSAQWRSYLAFRDALRKDHVRRDAYAALKKDLARRFPSDRRSYLAAKATFIRETLALLPRPDPA' A
#
# COMPACT_ATOMS: atom_id res chain seq x y z
N MET A 1 5.65 17.57 -4.91
CA MET A 1 6.34 17.00 -6.08
C MET A 1 7.02 15.72 -5.63
N HIS A 2 6.58 14.54 -6.05
CA HIS A 2 7.33 13.30 -5.83
C HIS A 2 8.12 13.05 -7.12
N GLU A 3 9.46 13.15 -7.05
CA GLU A 3 10.33 12.83 -8.19
C GLU A 3 10.10 11.40 -8.66
N VAL A 4 9.89 11.27 -9.97
CA VAL A 4 9.87 10.00 -10.69
C VAL A 4 11.24 9.36 -10.50
N GLY A 5 11.30 8.22 -9.80
CA GLY A 5 12.55 7.54 -9.48
C GLY A 5 12.96 7.54 -8.00
N SER A 6 12.20 8.22 -7.13
CA SER A 6 12.41 8.11 -5.67
C SER A 6 12.11 6.70 -5.13
N ALA A 7 12.70 6.33 -3.98
CA ALA A 7 12.43 5.05 -3.32
C ALA A 7 10.93 4.87 -2.98
N GLN A 8 10.24 5.98 -2.71
CA GLN A 8 8.80 6.01 -2.48
C GLN A 8 8.02 5.64 -3.75
N TRP A 9 8.43 6.16 -4.91
CA TRP A 9 7.83 5.82 -6.21
C TRP A 9 8.01 4.32 -6.53
N ARG A 10 9.21 3.77 -6.33
CA ARG A 10 9.46 2.33 -6.48
C ARG A 10 8.57 1.48 -5.57
N SER A 11 8.38 1.91 -4.33
CA SER A 11 7.49 1.25 -3.37
C SER A 11 6.03 1.25 -3.85
N TYR A 12 5.56 2.35 -4.45
CA TYR A 12 4.21 2.40 -5.03
C TYR A 12 4.05 1.47 -6.22
N LEU A 13 5.05 1.38 -7.10
CA LEU A 13 5.03 0.45 -8.23
C LEU A 13 5.03 -1.01 -7.76
N ALA A 14 5.94 -1.37 -6.85
CA ALA A 14 6.02 -2.71 -6.29
C ALA A 14 4.71 -3.11 -5.58
N PHE A 15 4.12 -2.20 -4.80
CA PHE A 15 2.83 -2.43 -4.16
C PHE A 15 1.70 -2.65 -5.19
N ARG A 16 1.63 -1.80 -6.21
CA ARG A 16 0.64 -1.93 -7.30
C ARG A 16 0.77 -3.27 -8.01
N ASP A 17 2.00 -3.70 -8.30
CA ASP A 17 2.24 -4.94 -9.01
C ASP A 17 1.97 -6.16 -8.13
N ALA A 18 2.20 -6.08 -6.81
CA ALA A 18 1.78 -7.08 -5.84
C ALA A 18 0.26 -7.28 -5.84
N LEU A 19 -0.52 -6.19 -5.81
CA LEU A 19 -1.99 -6.26 -5.84
C LEU A 19 -2.55 -6.79 -7.16
N ARG A 20 -1.81 -6.67 -8.27
CA ARG A 20 -2.23 -7.23 -9.55
C ARG A 20 -2.00 -8.74 -9.63
N LYS A 21 -0.97 -9.24 -8.94
CA LYS A 21 -0.63 -10.66 -8.91
C LYS A 21 -1.47 -11.43 -7.88
N ASP A 22 -1.89 -10.78 -6.80
CA ASP A 22 -2.67 -11.39 -5.72
C ASP A 22 -4.05 -10.72 -5.59
N HIS A 23 -5.07 -11.41 -6.10
CA HIS A 23 -6.47 -10.96 -6.05
C HIS A 23 -7.03 -10.95 -4.62
N VAL A 24 -6.59 -11.85 -3.74
CA VAL A 24 -7.03 -11.89 -2.34
C VAL A 24 -6.57 -10.62 -1.62
N ARG A 25 -5.30 -10.24 -1.79
CA ARG A 25 -4.76 -8.99 -1.23
C ARG A 25 -5.38 -7.75 -1.82
N ARG A 26 -5.67 -7.74 -3.13
CA ARG A 26 -6.37 -6.64 -3.78
C ARG A 26 -7.73 -6.40 -3.12
N ASP A 27 -8.48 -7.46 -2.91
CA ASP A 27 -9.84 -7.38 -2.36
C ASP A 27 -9.80 -7.02 -0.87
N ALA A 28 -8.83 -7.56 -0.11
CA ALA A 28 -8.56 -7.15 1.27
C ALA A 28 -8.22 -5.65 1.37
N TYR A 29 -7.39 -5.14 0.44
CA TYR A 29 -7.06 -3.71 0.40
C TYR A 29 -8.26 -2.83 0.05
N ALA A 30 -9.13 -3.29 -0.85
CA ALA A 30 -10.37 -2.59 -1.19
C ALA A 30 -11.34 -2.54 0.01
N ALA A 31 -11.50 -3.66 0.72
CA ALA A 31 -12.30 -3.74 1.94
C ALA A 31 -11.73 -2.83 3.05
N LEU A 32 -10.41 -2.86 3.26
CA LEU A 32 -9.72 -2.00 4.23
C LEU A 32 -9.99 -0.51 3.94
N LYS A 33 -9.85 -0.06 2.69
CA LYS A 33 -10.14 1.35 2.34
C LYS A 33 -11.57 1.76 2.70
N LYS A 34 -12.55 0.88 2.43
CA LYS A 34 -13.95 1.11 2.78
C LYS A 34 -14.14 1.18 4.30
N ASP A 35 -13.51 0.27 5.05
CA ASP A 35 -13.58 0.26 6.51
C ASP A 35 -12.96 1.52 7.12
N LEU A 36 -11.76 1.90 6.65
CA LEU A 36 -11.07 3.10 7.11
C LEU A 36 -11.82 4.38 6.77
N ALA A 37 -12.47 4.46 5.61
CA ALA A 37 -13.30 5.60 5.25
C ALA A 37 -14.51 5.76 6.19
N ARG A 38 -15.09 4.63 6.67
CA ARG A 38 -16.16 4.65 7.67
C ARG A 38 -15.65 5.00 9.07
N ARG A 39 -14.49 4.48 9.48
CA ARG A 39 -13.92 4.67 10.82
C ARG A 39 -13.27 6.04 11.01
N PHE A 40 -12.69 6.60 9.95
CA PHE A 40 -11.95 7.86 9.99
C PHE A 40 -12.46 8.85 8.93
N PRO A 41 -13.74 9.26 8.96
CA PRO A 41 -14.32 10.14 7.94
C PRO A 41 -13.69 11.54 7.95
N SER A 42 -13.25 12.02 9.12
CA SER A 42 -12.61 13.34 9.30
C SER A 42 -11.18 13.25 9.82
N ASP A 43 -10.71 12.05 10.17
CA ASP A 43 -9.34 11.82 10.65
C ASP A 43 -8.45 11.25 9.53
N ARG A 44 -8.01 12.16 8.66
CA ARG A 44 -7.12 11.82 7.56
C ARG A 44 -5.80 11.21 8.04
N ARG A 45 -5.30 11.60 9.23
CA ARG A 45 -4.02 11.12 9.75
C ARG A 45 -4.11 9.64 10.10
N SER A 46 -5.15 9.24 10.83
CA SER A 46 -5.41 7.84 11.15
C SER A 46 -5.72 7.00 9.91
N TYR A 47 -6.49 7.54 8.96
CA TYR A 47 -6.74 6.89 7.67
C TYR A 47 -5.44 6.58 6.91
N LEU A 48 -4.53 7.57 6.82
CA LEU A 48 -3.25 7.40 6.13
C LEU A 48 -2.32 6.43 6.87
N ALA A 49 -2.25 6.51 8.21
CA ALA A 49 -1.41 5.62 9.01
C ALA A 49 -1.85 4.16 8.91
N ALA A 50 -3.16 3.90 8.97
CA ALA A 50 -3.70 2.56 8.84
C ALA A 50 -3.47 1.99 7.42
N LYS A 51 -3.67 2.81 6.38
CA LYS A 51 -3.34 2.43 5.00
C LYS A 51 -1.85 2.16 4.80
N ALA A 52 -0.97 2.95 5.42
CA ALA A 52 0.48 2.78 5.31
C ALA A 52 0.95 1.45 5.92
N THR A 53 0.32 0.99 6.99
CA THR A 53 0.62 -0.30 7.62
C THR A 53 0.39 -1.46 6.66
N PHE A 54 -0.78 -1.53 6.03
CA PHE A 54 -1.07 -2.56 5.03
C PHE A 54 -0.12 -2.53 3.83
N ILE A 55 0.27 -1.34 3.38
CA ILE A 55 1.24 -1.20 2.27
C ILE A 55 2.58 -1.82 2.67
N ARG A 56 3.09 -1.52 3.88
CA ARG A 56 4.36 -2.09 4.37
C ARG A 56 4.29 -3.61 4.50
N GLU A 57 3.22 -4.15 5.07
CA GLU A 57 2.99 -5.60 5.16
C GLU A 57 2.89 -6.25 3.77
N THR A 58 2.30 -5.55 2.80
CA THR A 58 2.22 -6.02 1.42
C THR A 58 3.59 -6.13 0.79
N LEU A 59 4.40 -5.07 0.93
CA LEU A 59 5.76 -5.01 0.41
C LEU A 59 6.69 -5.99 1.11
N ALA A 60 6.51 -6.27 2.41
CA ALA A 60 7.34 -7.20 3.16
C ALA A 60 7.19 -8.67 2.71
N LEU A 61 6.09 -9.04 2.04
CA LEU A 61 5.94 -10.37 1.44
C LEU A 61 6.55 -10.47 0.04
N LEU A 62 6.94 -9.34 -0.57
CA LEU A 62 7.67 -9.42 -1.81
C LEU A 62 9.10 -9.89 -1.51
N PRO A 63 9.68 -10.76 -2.35
CA PRO A 63 11.09 -11.05 -2.24
C PRO A 63 11.86 -9.72 -2.31
N ARG A 64 12.80 -9.55 -1.38
CA ARG A 64 13.66 -8.36 -1.36
C ARG A 64 14.26 -8.22 -2.76
N PRO A 65 14.10 -7.07 -3.43
CA PRO A 65 14.70 -6.88 -4.73
C PRO A 65 16.20 -7.13 -4.58
N ASP A 66 16.76 -7.97 -5.47
CA ASP A 66 18.19 -8.22 -5.51
C ASP A 66 18.91 -6.86 -5.51
N PRO A 67 19.92 -6.67 -4.65
CA PRO A 67 20.80 -5.53 -4.81
C PRO A 67 21.55 -5.74 -6.12
N ALA A 68 21.06 -5.09 -7.18
CA ALA A 68 21.78 -4.94 -8.43
C ALA A 68 23.15 -4.30 -8.20
#